data_AF-A0A353C6D8-F1
#
_entry.id   AF-A0A353C6D8-F1
#
_cell.length_a   1.000
_cell.length_b   1.000
_cell.length_c   1.000
_cell.angle_alpha   90.00
_cell.angle_beta   90.00
_cell.angle_gamma   90.00
#
_symmetry.space_group_name_H-M   'P 1'
#
loop_
_entity.id
_entity.type
_entity.pdbx_description
1 polymer ?
#
loop_
_entity_poly.entity_id
_entity_poly.type
_entity_poly.pdbx_seq_one_letter_code
_entity_poly.pdbx_strand_id
1 'polypeptide(L)' 'MPESFESKRFRWGFNLFPAYRGTGGRVTYIADDWKEVRVKLPLNWRTRNYVGTIFGGSIYGAVDPI' A
#
# COMPACT_ATOMS: atom_id res chain seq x y z
N MET A 1 -10.08 -11.70 9.42
CA MET A 1 -9.35 -12.61 10.33
C MET A 1 -8.20 -11.83 10.98
N PRO A 2 -7.63 -12.22 12.13
CA PRO A 2 -6.51 -11.46 12.70
C PRO A 2 -5.23 -11.62 11.85
N GLU A 3 -4.29 -10.65 11.92
CA GLU A 3 -3.00 -10.79 11.22
C GLU A 3 -2.15 -11.91 11.85
N SER A 4 -1.63 -12.82 11.03
CA SER A 4 -0.63 -13.80 11.45
C SER A 4 0.78 -13.19 11.55
N PHE A 5 1.72 -13.90 12.17
CA PHE A 5 3.13 -13.47 12.23
C PHE A 5 3.77 -13.39 10.84
N GLU A 6 3.43 -14.33 9.94
CA GLU A 6 3.84 -14.33 8.54
C GLU A 6 3.27 -13.09 7.82
N SER A 7 1.96 -12.84 7.93
CA SER A 7 1.30 -11.66 7.33
C SER A 7 1.94 -10.35 7.79
N LYS A 8 2.36 -10.25 9.06
CA LYS A 8 3.10 -9.09 9.58
C LYS A 8 4.47 -8.94 8.93
N ARG A 9 5.20 -10.04 8.71
CA ARG A 9 6.51 -10.02 8.02
C ARG A 9 6.34 -9.52 6.58
N PHE A 10 5.33 -10.01 5.87
CA PHE A 10 5.01 -9.55 4.51
C PHE A 10 4.59 -8.08 4.49
N ARG A 11 3.77 -7.63 5.45
CA ARG A 11 3.40 -6.21 5.59
C ARG A 11 4.64 -5.32 5.71
N TRP A 12 5.64 -5.72 6.49
CA TRP A 12 6.91 -4.99 6.58
C TRP A 12 7.71 -5.07 5.27
N GLY A 13 7.76 -6.23 4.63
CA GLY A 13 8.40 -6.41 3.32
C GLY A 13 7.87 -5.45 2.25
N PHE A 14 6.55 -5.42 2.06
CA PHE A 14 5.90 -4.49 1.12
C PHE A 14 6.20 -3.02 1.45
N ASN A 15 6.12 -2.63 2.73
CA ASN A 15 6.40 -1.25 3.14
C ASN A 15 7.88 -0.85 3.04
N LEU A 16 8.81 -1.81 2.96
CA LEU A 16 10.24 -1.57 2.75
C LEU A 16 10.63 -1.65 1.27
N PHE A 17 9.82 -2.31 0.44
CA PHE A 17 10.12 -2.48 -0.98
C PHE A 17 10.15 -1.12 -1.71
N PRO A 18 11.26 -0.75 -2.37
CA PRO A 18 11.42 0.56 -2.98
C PRO A 18 10.34 0.89 -4.02
N ALA A 19 9.94 -0.10 -4.84
CA ALA A 19 8.92 0.11 -5.86
C ALA A 19 7.57 0.45 -5.24
N TYR A 20 7.18 -0.26 -4.17
CA TYR A 20 5.93 0.02 -3.46
C TYR A 20 5.97 1.37 -2.74
N ARG A 21 7.09 1.71 -2.09
CA ARG A 21 7.25 3.04 -1.46
C ARG A 21 7.19 4.17 -2.47
N GLY A 22 7.61 3.93 -3.72
CA GLY A 22 7.56 4.90 -4.81
C GLY A 22 6.14 5.32 -5.18
N THR A 23 5.15 4.44 -5.00
CA THR A 23 3.73 4.74 -5.30
C THR A 23 3.10 5.63 -4.24
N GLY A 24 3.71 5.69 -3.04
CA GLY A 24 3.21 6.41 -1.88
C GLY A 24 2.20 5.64 -1.04
N GLY A 25 1.83 4.43 -1.47
CA GLY A 25 0.99 3.50 -0.72
C GLY A 25 1.71 2.92 0.50
N ARG A 26 0.94 2.58 1.54
CA ARG A 26 1.42 1.85 2.72
C ARG A 26 0.47 0.70 3.04
N VAL A 27 0.99 -0.52 3.16
CA VAL A 27 0.19 -1.67 3.61
C VAL A 27 -0.03 -1.54 5.11
N THR A 28 -1.28 -1.43 5.51
CA THR A 28 -1.69 -1.27 6.92
C THR A 28 -2.11 -2.58 7.56
N TYR A 29 -2.60 -3.53 6.77
CA TYR A 29 -3.07 -4.81 7.26
C TYR A 29 -3.07 -5.87 6.15
N ILE A 30 -2.68 -7.10 6.50
CA ILE A 30 -2.78 -8.29 5.65
C ILE A 30 -3.46 -9.39 6.46
N ALA A 31 -4.57 -9.94 5.97
CA ALA A 31 -5.23 -11.09 6.60
C ALA A 31 -4.30 -12.33 6.62
N ASP A 32 -4.52 -13.23 7.57
CA ASP A 32 -3.80 -14.52 7.64
C ASP A 32 -4.06 -15.42 6.42
N ASP A 33 -5.28 -15.37 5.87
CA ASP A 33 -5.72 -16.11 4.69
C ASP A 33 -5.41 -15.41 3.36
N TRP A 34 -4.74 -14.24 3.41
CA TRP A 34 -4.40 -13.41 2.25
C TRP A 34 -5.59 -12.92 1.40
N LYS A 35 -6.84 -13.10 1.86
CA LYS A 35 -8.03 -12.68 1.10
C LYS A 35 -8.37 -11.21 1.29
N GLU A 36 -7.78 -10.56 2.28
CA GLU A 36 -7.99 -9.15 2.56
C GLU A 36 -6.66 -8.45 2.82
N VAL A 37 -6.39 -7.40 2.05
CA VAL A 37 -5.25 -6.49 2.25
C VAL A 37 -5.77 -5.06 2.31
N ARG A 38 -5.34 -4.30 3.31
CA ARG A 38 -5.71 -2.88 3.45
C ARG A 38 -4.51 -2.01 3.20
N VAL A 39 -4.62 -1.17 2.18
CA VAL A 39 -3.62 -0.18 1.80
C VAL A 39 -4.11 1.22 2.12
N LYS A 40 -3.21 2.03 2.67
CA LYS A 40 -3.43 3.46 2.89
C LYS A 40 -2.60 4.26 1.89
N LEU A 41 -3.27 5.07 1.09
CA LEU A 41 -2.65 6.03 0.18
C LEU A 41 -2.95 7.46 0.66
N PRO A 42 -2.07 8.08 1.47
CA PRO A 42 -2.31 9.42 1.97
C PRO A 42 -2.15 10.45 0.84
N LEU A 43 -3.05 11.43 0.77
CA LEU A 43 -2.87 12.61 -0.09
C LEU A 43 -1.76 13.49 0.48
N ASN A 44 -0.66 13.61 -0.25
CA ASN A 44 0.49 14.43 0.11
C ASN A 44 1.13 14.99 -1.16
N TRP A 45 2.22 15.75 -1.03
CA TRP A 45 2.89 16.38 -2.16
C TRP A 45 3.44 15.39 -3.21
N ARG A 46 3.70 14.13 -2.84
CA ARG A 46 4.17 13.06 -3.75
C ARG A 46 3.03 12.33 -4.45
N THR A 47 1.88 12.21 -3.81
CA THR A 47 0.73 11.43 -4.29
C THR A 47 -0.38 12.30 -4.85
N ARG A 48 -0.25 13.63 -4.79
CA ARG A 48 -1.21 14.57 -5.39
C ARG A 48 -0.91 14.77 -6.88
N ASN A 49 -1.97 14.87 -7.68
CA ASN A 49 -1.90 15.31 -9.07
C ASN A 49 -1.94 16.83 -9.18
N TYR A 50 -1.92 17.33 -10.42
CA TYR A 50 -1.99 18.75 -10.74
C TYR A 50 -3.27 19.44 -10.22
N VAL A 51 -4.39 18.71 -10.14
CA VAL A 51 -5.71 19.22 -9.70
C VAL A 51 -5.87 19.13 -8.17
N GLY A 52 -4.85 18.67 -7.45
CA GLY A 52 -4.85 18.58 -5.98
C GLY A 52 -5.56 17.35 -5.41
N THR A 53 -5.92 16.37 -6.24
CA THR A 53 -6.47 15.08 -5.80
C THR A 53 -5.42 13.97 -5.89
N ILE A 54 -5.74 12.75 -5.46
CA ILE A 54 -4.79 11.64 -5.54
C ILE A 54 -4.49 11.32 -7.02
N PHE A 55 -3.22 11.19 -7.36
CA PHE A 55 -2.76 10.82 -8.70
C PHE A 55 -3.19 9.38 -9.04
N GLY A 56 -3.82 9.21 -10.20
CA GLY A 56 -4.34 7.90 -10.63
C GLY A 56 -3.26 6.81 -10.71
N GLY A 57 -2.05 7.15 -11.15
CA GLY A 57 -0.94 6.21 -11.16
C GLY A 57 -0.48 5.79 -9.76
N SER A 58 -0.61 6.65 -8.75
CA SER A 58 -0.36 6.30 -7.35
C SER A 58 -1.42 5.34 -6.82
N ILE A 59 -2.68 5.48 -7.25
CA ILE A 59 -3.76 4.54 -6.90
C ILE A 59 -3.46 3.18 -7.52
N TYR A 60 -3.18 3.14 -8.82
CA TYR A 60 -2.93 1.88 -9.54
C TYR A 60 -1.70 1.17 -9.00
N GLY A 61 -0.58 1.88 -8.84
CA GLY A 61 0.65 1.29 -8.28
C GLY A 61 0.53 0.85 -6.82
N ALA A 62 -0.40 1.42 -6.04
CA ALA A 62 -0.63 0.97 -4.67
C ALA A 62 -1.44 -0.35 -4.60
N VAL A 63 -2.14 -0.72 -5.68
CA VAL A 63 -3.00 -1.91 -5.78
C VAL A 63 -2.35 -3.03 -6.61
N ASP A 64 -1.57 -2.70 -7.64
CA ASP A 64 -0.91 -3.63 -8.57
C ASP A 64 0.00 -4.73 -7.95
N PRO A 65 0.78 -4.48 -6.89
CA PRO A 65 1.71 -5.47 -6.34
C PRO A 65 1.12 -6.41 -5.29
N ILE A 66 -0.19 -6.37 -5.06
CA ILE A 66 -0.94 -7.25 -4.16
C ILE A 66 -1.77 -8.22 -5.00
#